data_AF-A0AAW2DAH4-F1
#
_entry.id   AF-A0AAW2DAH4-F1
#
_cell.length_a   1.000
_cell.length_b   1.000
_cell.length_c   1.000
_cell.angle_alpha   90.00
_cell.angle_beta   90.00
_cell.angle_gamma   90.00
#
_symmetry.space_group_name_H-M   'P 1'
#
loop_
_entity.id
_entity.type
_entity.pdbx_description
1 polymer ?
#
loop_
_entity_poly.entity_id
_entity_poly.type
_entity_poly.pdbx_seq_one_letter_code
_entity_poly.pdbx_strand_id
1 'polypeptide(L)'
;MPPFRIRLPKTQKGGSHALIGNKISGVDSADGVNMEDTLIVEACTPPDPGPYPQDQPKQNSVRFTPTQVLIGAIISGIQPGLTMLVGPPGTGKTDKAVQILNVLYHNCPSQRTLIITHSNQALNDLFEKIMQRDVPSHYLLQLGQGEQELATDLDFSRQGRVNAMLVRRLELLGEVERLARSLQLPEDVGYTCETAGYF
;
A
#
# COMPACT_ATOMS: atom_id res chain seq x y z
N MET A 1 4.17 5.11 18.47
CA MET A 1 3.52 6.40 18.19
C MET A 1 2.12 6.13 17.70
N PRO A 2 1.09 6.86 18.16
CA PRO A 2 -0.23 6.77 17.57
C PRO A 2 -0.16 7.15 16.07
N PRO A 3 -0.96 6.53 15.20
CA PRO A 3 -0.93 6.86 13.79
C PRO A 3 -1.34 8.31 13.56
N PHE A 4 -0.80 8.90 12.50
CA PHE A 4 -1.01 10.31 12.16
C PHE A 4 -1.33 10.43 10.68
N ARG A 5 -2.16 11.42 10.36
CA ARG A 5 -2.54 11.79 9.01
C ARG A 5 -1.88 13.11 8.66
N ILE A 6 -1.17 13.14 7.55
CA ILE A 6 -0.61 14.37 7.00
C ILE A 6 -1.59 14.87 5.94
N ARG A 7 -2.01 16.14 6.06
CA ARG A 7 -2.70 16.84 4.96
C ARG A 7 -1.67 17.67 4.23
N LEU A 8 -1.41 17.31 2.98
CA LEU A 8 -0.53 18.06 2.10
C LEU A 8 -1.28 19.30 1.59
N PRO A 9 -0.63 20.48 1.52
CA PRO A 9 -1.23 21.65 0.90
C PRO A 9 -1.60 21.33 -0.56
N LYS A 10 -2.79 21.74 -0.99
CA LYS A 10 -3.23 21.57 -2.38
C LYS A 10 -2.35 22.47 -3.24
N THR A 11 -1.42 21.90 -4.00
CA THR A 11 -0.72 22.63 -5.05
C THR A 11 -1.74 23.20 -6.02
N GLN A 12 -1.67 24.51 -6.24
CA GLN A 12 -2.57 25.22 -7.15
C GLN A 12 -2.50 24.61 -8.56
N LYS A 13 -3.68 24.50 -9.18
CA LYS A 13 -3.87 24.08 -10.57
C LYS A 13 -3.27 25.14 -11.52
N GLY A 14 -2.45 24.71 -12.47
CA GLY A 14 -2.40 25.28 -13.83
C GLY A 14 -1.23 26.21 -14.17
N GLY A 15 -0.32 25.70 -15.01
CA GLY A 15 0.69 26.50 -15.69
C GLY A 15 1.49 25.65 -16.67
N SER A 16 0.96 25.45 -17.87
CA SER A 16 1.71 24.89 -18.99
C SER A 16 2.91 25.79 -19.27
N HIS A 17 4.12 25.33 -18.97
CA HIS A 17 5.32 25.78 -19.67
C HIS A 17 6.36 24.68 -19.68
N ALA A 18 6.44 24.00 -20.82
CA ALA A 18 7.69 23.41 -21.24
C ALA A 18 8.72 24.52 -21.46
N LEU A 19 9.99 24.16 -21.19
CA LEU A 19 11.22 24.52 -21.91
C LEU A 19 12.38 25.12 -21.06
N ILE A 20 13.50 24.38 -21.15
CA ILE A 20 14.88 24.84 -21.46
C ILE A 20 15.76 25.41 -20.32
N GLY A 21 16.77 24.60 -19.95
CA GLY A 21 18.21 24.87 -20.06
C GLY A 21 18.82 26.21 -19.59
N ASN A 22 19.62 26.10 -18.52
CA ASN A 22 20.85 26.84 -18.15
C ASN A 22 20.89 28.39 -18.16
N LYS A 23 21.19 28.97 -16.98
CA LYS A 23 22.41 29.76 -16.69
C LYS A 23 22.54 30.14 -15.21
N ILE A 24 23.80 30.30 -14.77
CA ILE A 24 24.29 30.59 -13.41
C ILE A 24 24.50 32.10 -13.22
N SER A 25 24.07 32.63 -12.06
CA SER A 25 24.59 33.81 -11.31
C SER A 25 23.65 33.99 -10.09
N GLY A 26 24.02 34.09 -8.81
CA GLY A 26 25.11 34.80 -8.16
C GLY A 26 24.51 35.78 -7.12
N VAL A 27 24.31 35.30 -5.88
CA VAL A 27 24.38 35.99 -4.57
C VAL A 27 23.56 37.29 -4.32
N ASP A 28 22.50 37.25 -3.49
CA ASP A 28 22.48 37.68 -2.05
C ASP A 28 21.07 37.93 -1.46
N SER A 29 20.84 37.36 -0.27
CA SER A 29 19.98 37.74 0.88
C SER A 29 18.62 38.46 0.72
N ALA A 30 17.53 37.81 1.16
CA ALA A 30 16.47 38.40 2.00
C ALA A 30 15.54 37.31 2.57
N ASP A 31 15.29 37.38 3.88
CA ASP A 31 14.33 36.58 4.64
C ASP A 31 12.94 36.56 4.01
N GLY A 32 12.51 35.38 3.59
CA GLY A 32 11.14 35.07 3.24
C GLY A 32 10.82 33.67 3.75
N VAL A 33 10.34 33.55 4.99
CA VAL A 33 9.77 32.29 5.48
C VAL A 33 8.52 32.04 4.63
N ASN A 34 8.67 31.22 3.60
CA ASN A 34 7.58 30.76 2.74
C ASN A 34 6.49 30.15 3.62
N MET A 35 5.37 30.87 3.77
CA MET A 35 4.14 30.41 4.43
C MET A 35 3.43 29.27 3.65
N GLU A 36 4.06 28.75 2.59
CA GLU A 36 3.52 27.70 1.72
C GLU A 36 3.93 26.28 2.14
N ASP A 37 4.93 26.11 3.01
CA ASP A 37 5.46 24.81 3.43
C ASP A 37 4.94 24.33 4.80
N THR A 38 3.77 24.79 5.22
CA THR A 38 3.20 24.36 6.52
C THR A 38 2.50 23.00 6.37
N LEU A 39 3.12 21.94 6.90
CA LEU A 39 2.51 20.61 7.00
C LEU A 39 1.51 20.57 8.16
N ILE A 40 0.25 20.23 7.87
CA ILE A 40 -0.76 19.98 8.91
C ILE A 40 -0.73 18.50 9.25
N VAL A 41 -0.34 18.19 10.48
CA VAL A 41 -0.28 16.83 11.02
C VAL A 41 -1.40 16.65 12.03
N GLU A 42 -2.33 15.74 11.74
CA GLU A 42 -3.43 15.38 12.62
C GLU A 42 -3.18 13.98 13.20
N ALA A 43 -3.28 13.80 14.52
CA ALA A 43 -3.29 12.46 15.10
C ALA A 43 -4.61 11.77 14.70
N CYS A 44 -4.54 10.53 14.24
CA CYS A 44 -5.72 9.75 13.88
C CYS A 44 -5.74 8.45 14.68
N THR A 45 -6.90 8.08 15.21
CA THR A 45 -7.13 6.75 15.76
C THR A 45 -7.44 5.80 14.60
N PRO A 46 -6.69 4.69 14.45
CA PRO A 46 -7.02 3.71 13.41
C PRO A 46 -8.36 3.03 13.76
N PRO A 47 -9.07 2.47 12.77
CA PRO A 47 -10.21 1.61 13.04
C PRO A 47 -9.81 0.47 13.98
N ASP A 48 -10.69 0.10 14.91
CA ASP A 48 -10.46 -1.03 15.80
C ASP A 48 -10.36 -2.31 14.96
N PRO A 49 -9.22 -3.04 14.98
CA PRO A 49 -9.05 -4.27 14.21
C PRO A 49 -9.88 -5.44 14.77
N GLY A 50 -10.53 -5.26 15.92
CA GLY A 50 -11.32 -6.29 16.58
C GLY A 50 -10.55 -6.99 17.69
N PRO A 51 -11.20 -7.96 18.36
CA PRO A 51 -10.68 -8.56 19.60
C PRO A 51 -9.55 -9.57 19.38
N TYR A 52 -9.27 -9.94 18.13
CA TYR A 52 -8.34 -11.00 17.82
C TYR A 52 -6.93 -10.48 17.53
N PRO A 53 -5.88 -11.00 18.19
CA PRO A 53 -4.51 -10.52 17.99
C PRO A 53 -3.99 -10.66 16.55
N GLN A 54 -4.47 -11.66 15.80
CA GLN A 54 -4.08 -11.87 14.41
C GLN A 54 -4.61 -10.80 13.44
N ASP A 55 -5.61 -10.02 13.85
CA ASP A 55 -6.20 -8.95 13.02
C ASP A 55 -5.43 -7.63 13.16
N GLN A 56 -4.41 -7.58 14.03
CA GLN A 56 -3.58 -6.39 14.17
C GLN A 56 -2.81 -6.10 12.88
N PRO A 57 -2.85 -4.84 12.38
CA PRO A 57 -2.22 -4.49 11.11
C PRO A 57 -0.70 -4.55 11.19
N LYS A 58 -0.07 -5.01 10.10
CA LYS A 58 1.40 -5.09 10.00
C LYS A 58 2.00 -3.69 9.91
N GLN A 59 2.78 -3.30 10.91
CA GLN A 59 3.44 -1.99 10.93
C GLN A 59 4.73 -1.98 10.10
N ASN A 60 5.01 -0.85 9.47
CA ASN A 60 6.28 -0.66 8.79
C ASN A 60 7.43 -0.54 9.82
N SER A 61 8.39 -1.46 9.76
CA SER A 61 9.60 -1.49 10.59
C SER A 61 10.73 -0.60 10.06
N VAL A 62 10.67 -0.18 8.79
CA VAL A 62 11.72 0.60 8.12
C VAL A 62 11.61 2.06 8.52
N ARG A 63 12.67 2.59 9.14
CA ARG A 63 12.81 4.03 9.40
C ARG A 63 13.38 4.71 8.17
N PHE A 64 12.59 5.60 7.56
CA PHE A 64 13.07 6.44 6.47
C PHE A 64 13.94 7.58 7.00
N THR A 65 15.08 7.81 6.36
CA THR A 65 15.95 8.93 6.73
C THR A 65 15.28 10.25 6.36
N PRO A 66 15.47 11.31 7.17
CA PRO A 66 14.81 12.61 6.98
C PRO A 66 15.35 13.41 5.79
N THR A 67 16.19 12.82 4.93
CA THR A 67 16.70 13.47 3.73
C THR A 67 15.51 13.94 2.88
N GLN A 68 15.37 15.25 2.68
CA GLN A 68 14.25 15.89 1.98
C GLN A 68 13.95 15.26 0.62
N VAL A 69 14.98 14.89 -0.12
CA VAL A 69 14.86 14.22 -1.43
C VAL A 69 14.13 12.86 -1.32
N LEU A 70 14.31 12.14 -0.22
CA LEU A 70 13.80 10.78 -0.05
C LEU A 70 12.37 10.74 0.47
N ILE A 71 12.01 11.63 1.42
CA ILE A 71 10.61 11.81 1.87
C ILE A 71 9.79 12.50 0.78
N GLY A 72 10.38 13.50 0.10
CA GLY A 72 9.75 14.19 -1.03
C GLY A 72 9.36 13.22 -2.14
N ALA A 73 10.16 12.17 -2.39
CA ALA A 73 9.80 11.13 -3.35
C ALA A 73 8.55 10.33 -2.96
N ILE A 74 8.36 10.03 -1.66
CA ILE A 74 7.16 9.32 -1.18
C ILE A 74 5.94 10.22 -1.34
N ILE A 75 6.06 11.47 -0.88
CA ILE A 75 4.99 12.48 -0.97
C ILE A 75 4.58 12.70 -2.43
N SER A 76 5.55 12.94 -3.31
CA SER A 76 5.34 13.13 -4.75
C SER A 76 4.71 11.88 -5.39
N GLY A 77 5.13 10.68 -4.99
CA GLY A 77 4.62 9.42 -5.54
C GLY A 77 3.17 9.10 -5.18
N ILE A 78 2.63 9.71 -4.12
CA ILE A 78 1.21 9.57 -3.74
C ILE A 78 0.34 10.59 -4.48
N GLN A 79 0.93 11.70 -4.92
CA GLN A 79 0.22 12.72 -5.68
C GLN A 79 0.04 12.32 -7.15
N PRO A 80 -1.06 12.72 -7.80
CA PRO A 80 -1.22 12.50 -9.23
C PRO A 80 -0.11 13.20 -10.02
N GLY A 81 0.50 12.48 -10.97
CA GLY A 81 1.54 13.02 -11.83
C GLY A 81 2.64 12.00 -12.12
N LEU A 82 3.76 12.48 -12.64
CA LEU A 82 4.95 11.67 -12.87
C LEU A 82 5.98 11.94 -11.77
N THR A 83 6.36 10.90 -11.04
CA THR A 83 7.45 10.96 -10.05
C THR A 83 8.58 10.06 -10.49
N MET A 84 9.77 10.63 -10.71
CA MET A 84 10.98 9.87 -11.04
C MET A 84 11.90 9.78 -9.82
N LEU A 85 12.24 8.55 -9.41
CA LEU A 85 13.15 8.30 -8.30
C LEU A 85 14.52 7.83 -8.81
N VAL A 86 15.52 8.70 -8.72
CA VAL A 86 16.92 8.39 -9.02
C VAL A 86 17.72 8.28 -7.72
N GLY A 87 18.69 7.37 -7.68
CA GLY A 87 19.54 7.16 -6.51
C GLY A 87 20.62 6.09 -6.75
N PRO A 88 21.77 6.17 -6.06
CA PRO A 88 22.78 5.12 -6.05
C PRO A 88 22.23 3.74 -5.63
N PRO A 89 22.89 2.63 -5.99
CA PRO A 89 22.54 1.31 -5.45
C PRO A 89 22.57 1.32 -3.92
N GLY A 90 21.63 0.61 -3.29
CA GLY A 90 21.53 0.55 -1.81
C GLY A 90 20.76 1.72 -1.15
N THR A 91 20.23 2.68 -1.90
CA THR A 91 19.49 3.85 -1.33
C THR A 91 18.02 3.58 -0.97
N GLY A 92 17.64 2.31 -0.82
CA GLY A 92 16.29 1.90 -0.37
C GLY A 92 15.17 2.28 -1.35
N LYS A 93 15.43 2.28 -2.67
CA LYS A 93 14.40 2.59 -3.68
C LYS A 93 13.20 1.66 -3.57
N THR A 94 13.45 0.36 -3.40
CA THR A 94 12.42 -0.66 -3.22
C THR A 94 11.57 -0.36 -1.99
N ASP A 95 12.17 -0.01 -0.85
CA ASP A 95 11.42 0.31 0.37
C ASP A 95 10.51 1.53 0.21
N LYS A 96 10.96 2.54 -0.55
CA LYS A 96 10.13 3.71 -0.87
C LYS A 96 8.99 3.37 -1.82
N ALA A 97 9.26 2.57 -2.86
CA ALA A 97 8.23 2.10 -3.77
C ALA A 97 7.15 1.32 -3.01
N VAL A 98 7.56 0.40 -2.14
CA VAL A 98 6.66 -0.37 -1.24
C VAL A 98 5.87 0.57 -0.33
N GLN A 99 6.50 1.63 0.20
CA GLN A 99 5.79 2.61 1.02
C GLN A 99 4.74 3.40 0.22
N ILE A 100 5.06 3.84 -1.01
CA ILE A 100 4.12 4.51 -1.90
C ILE A 100 2.94 3.58 -2.20
N LEU A 101 3.23 2.32 -2.56
CA LEU A 101 2.20 1.30 -2.81
C LEU A 101 1.29 1.07 -1.60
N ASN A 102 1.86 0.95 -0.40
CA ASN A 102 1.11 0.79 0.84
C ASN A 102 0.19 1.98 1.09
N VAL A 103 0.67 3.21 0.85
CA VAL A 103 -0.14 4.42 1.05
C VAL A 103 -1.25 4.52 -0.01
N LEU A 104 -0.95 4.22 -1.28
CA LEU A 104 -1.94 4.22 -2.35
C LEU A 104 -3.05 3.18 -2.10
N TYR A 105 -2.69 1.99 -1.63
CA TYR A 105 -3.66 0.94 -1.28
C TYR A 105 -4.69 1.43 -0.26
N HIS A 106 -4.25 2.07 0.83
CA HIS A 106 -5.14 2.53 1.90
C HIS A 106 -5.93 3.80 1.54
N ASN A 107 -5.36 4.71 0.74
CA ASN A 107 -6.00 6.00 0.43
C ASN A 107 -6.88 5.94 -0.81
N CYS A 108 -6.66 4.98 -1.71
CA CYS A 108 -7.36 4.87 -2.99
C CYS A 108 -7.90 3.44 -3.21
N PRO A 109 -8.86 2.95 -2.39
CA PRO A 109 -9.31 1.55 -2.44
C PRO A 109 -9.99 1.14 -3.75
N SER A 110 -10.48 2.10 -4.55
CA SER A 110 -11.08 1.85 -5.86
C SER A 110 -10.05 1.78 -7.01
N GLN A 111 -8.80 2.17 -6.75
CA GLN A 111 -7.75 2.19 -7.76
C GLN A 111 -6.95 0.88 -7.77
N ARG A 112 -6.40 0.53 -8.93
CA ARG A 112 -5.53 -0.63 -9.11
C ARG A 112 -4.15 -0.14 -9.52
N THR A 113 -3.12 -0.70 -8.89
CA THR A 113 -1.73 -0.36 -9.20
C THR A 113 -1.09 -1.47 -10.01
N LEU A 114 -0.56 -1.11 -11.19
CA LEU A 114 0.23 -2.01 -12.03
C LEU A 114 1.72 -1.81 -11.73
N ILE A 115 2.41 -2.90 -11.42
CA ILE A 115 3.86 -2.91 -11.19
C ILE A 115 4.51 -3.57 -12.40
N ILE A 116 5.52 -2.91 -12.97
CA ILE A 116 6.30 -3.43 -14.09
C ILE A 116 7.78 -3.35 -13.71
N THR A 117 8.48 -4.47 -13.84
CA THR A 117 9.91 -4.58 -13.62
C THR A 117 10.58 -5.20 -14.84
N HIS A 118 11.88 -4.96 -15.01
CA HIS A 118 12.65 -5.60 -16.08
C HIS A 118 12.98 -7.07 -15.77
N SER A 119 13.07 -7.45 -14.49
CA SER A 119 13.41 -8.81 -14.06
C SER A 119 12.41 -9.36 -13.05
N ASN A 120 12.23 -10.69 -13.06
CA ASN A 120 11.44 -11.39 -12.07
C ASN A 120 12.03 -11.25 -10.65
N GLN A 121 13.36 -11.25 -10.53
CA GLN A 121 14.00 -11.02 -9.23
C GLN A 121 13.57 -9.70 -8.59
N ALA A 122 13.54 -8.62 -9.35
CA ALA A 122 13.09 -7.32 -8.84
C ALA A 122 11.60 -7.32 -8.46
N LEU A 123 10.80 -8.15 -9.13
CA LEU A 123 9.39 -8.34 -8.79
C LEU A 123 9.27 -9.10 -7.47
N ASN A 124 10.00 -10.20 -7.31
CA ASN A 124 10.02 -11.03 -6.10
C ASN A 124 10.43 -10.20 -4.87
N ASP A 125 11.54 -9.45 -4.97
CA ASP A 125 12.04 -8.56 -3.91
C ASP A 125 10.97 -7.53 -3.48
N LEU A 126 10.18 -7.03 -4.44
CA LEU A 126 9.11 -6.08 -4.17
C LEU A 126 7.92 -6.76 -3.49
N PHE A 127 7.49 -7.92 -3.98
CA PHE A 127 6.38 -8.70 -3.43
C PHE A 127 6.67 -9.13 -1.97
N GLU A 128 7.87 -9.64 -1.69
CA GLU A 128 8.28 -10.00 -0.33
C GLU A 128 8.15 -8.82 0.63
N LYS A 129 8.56 -7.63 0.20
CA LYS A 129 8.43 -6.41 1.02
C LYS A 129 6.99 -5.93 1.13
N ILE A 130 6.15 -6.08 0.10
CA ILE A 130 4.71 -5.76 0.18
C ILE A 130 4.02 -6.68 1.19
N MET A 131 4.38 -7.97 1.24
CA MET A 131 3.82 -8.93 2.21
C MET A 131 4.16 -8.61 3.67
N GLN A 132 5.20 -7.82 3.90
CA GLN A 132 5.58 -7.27 5.20
C GLN A 132 4.84 -5.96 5.54
N ARG A 133 3.94 -5.50 4.67
CA ARG A 133 3.06 -4.35 4.91
C ARG A 133 1.65 -4.82 5.17
N ASP A 134 0.81 -3.87 5.56
CA ASP A 134 -0.61 -4.06 5.82
C ASP A 134 -1.41 -4.15 4.51
N VAL A 135 -1.00 -5.09 3.64
CA VAL A 135 -1.67 -5.36 2.37
C VAL A 135 -2.02 -6.84 2.36
N PRO A 136 -3.32 -7.18 2.42
CA PRO A 136 -3.75 -8.57 2.37
C PRO A 136 -3.29 -9.26 1.09
N SER A 137 -2.73 -10.46 1.22
CA SER A 137 -2.14 -11.22 0.12
C SER A 137 -3.15 -11.59 -0.98
N HIS A 138 -4.45 -11.56 -0.68
CA HIS A 138 -5.52 -11.86 -1.62
C HIS A 138 -5.80 -10.72 -2.62
N TYR A 139 -5.28 -9.51 -2.39
CA TYR A 139 -5.31 -8.40 -3.35
C TYR A 139 -4.09 -8.39 -4.29
N LEU A 140 -3.11 -9.26 -4.07
CA LEU A 140 -1.90 -9.34 -4.87
C LEU A 140 -2.06 -10.40 -5.96
N LEU A 141 -1.61 -10.09 -7.17
CA LEU A 141 -1.62 -10.99 -8.32
C LEU A 141 -0.32 -10.79 -9.12
N GLN A 142 0.36 -11.89 -9.43
CA GLN A 142 1.52 -11.92 -10.30
C GLN A 142 1.14 -12.61 -11.61
N LEU A 143 1.59 -12.04 -12.73
CA LEU A 143 1.33 -12.54 -14.07
C LEU A 143 2.67 -12.75 -14.79
N GLY A 144 2.95 -13.96 -15.25
CA GLY A 144 4.13 -14.26 -16.07
C GLY A 144 4.73 -15.65 -15.84
N GLN A 145 5.79 -15.97 -16.57
CA GLN A 145 6.42 -17.30 -16.55
C GLN A 145 7.24 -17.60 -15.26
N GLY A 146 7.41 -16.62 -14.35
CA GLY A 146 8.17 -16.75 -13.10
C GLY A 146 7.30 -16.83 -11.83
N GLU A 147 6.01 -17.13 -11.95
CA GLU A 147 5.05 -17.12 -10.82
C GLU A 147 5.41 -18.11 -9.69
N GLN A 148 6.19 -19.17 -9.96
CA GLN A 148 6.54 -20.22 -9.00
C GLN A 148 7.87 -19.98 -8.24
N GLU A 149 8.59 -18.91 -8.54
CA GLU A 149 9.94 -18.67 -7.99
C GLU A 149 9.94 -17.83 -6.70
N LEU A 150 8.79 -17.40 -6.19
CA LEU A 150 8.75 -16.71 -4.90
C LEU A 150 9.11 -17.67 -3.77
N ALA A 151 10.03 -17.25 -2.89
CA ALA A 151 10.41 -17.95 -1.68
C ALA A 151 9.34 -17.80 -0.57
N THR A 152 8.07 -18.00 -0.91
CA THR A 152 6.93 -17.85 0.01
C THR A 152 5.99 -19.03 -0.12
N ASP A 153 5.34 -19.41 0.98
CA ASP A 153 4.33 -20.48 0.98
C ASP A 153 3.05 -20.11 0.20
N LEU A 154 2.96 -18.87 -0.30
CA LEU A 154 1.80 -18.34 -1.03
C LEU A 154 2.04 -18.31 -2.53
N ASP A 155 1.11 -18.88 -3.29
CA ASP A 155 1.14 -18.88 -4.75
C ASP A 155 0.34 -17.69 -5.33
N PHE A 156 1.05 -16.66 -5.82
CA PHE A 156 0.45 -15.44 -6.40
C PHE A 156 0.10 -15.55 -7.88
N SER A 157 0.23 -16.73 -8.49
CA SER A 157 -0.29 -17.02 -9.83
C SER A 157 -1.80 -16.85 -9.91
N ARG A 158 -2.32 -16.77 -11.14
CA ARG A 158 -3.77 -16.79 -11.36
C ARG A 158 -4.43 -18.01 -10.70
N GLN A 159 -3.85 -19.20 -10.86
CA GLN A 159 -4.43 -20.43 -10.31
C GLN A 159 -4.30 -20.48 -8.78
N GLY A 160 -3.14 -20.08 -8.25
CA GLY A 160 -2.88 -20.01 -6.83
C GLY A 160 -3.84 -19.08 -6.10
N ARG A 161 -4.13 -17.90 -6.69
CA ARG A 161 -5.12 -16.97 -6.13
C ARG A 161 -6.54 -17.52 -6.15
N VAL A 162 -6.94 -18.23 -7.22
CA VAL A 162 -8.25 -18.90 -7.27
C VAL A 162 -8.36 -19.96 -6.17
N ASN A 163 -7.34 -20.82 -6.05
CA ASN A 163 -7.32 -21.88 -5.03
C ASN A 163 -7.34 -21.29 -3.61
N ALA A 164 -6.55 -20.25 -3.35
CA ALA A 164 -6.53 -19.55 -2.06
C ALA A 164 -7.90 -18.94 -1.71
N MET A 165 -8.61 -18.37 -2.69
CA MET A 165 -9.97 -17.84 -2.48
C MET A 165 -10.99 -18.95 -2.21
N LEU A 166 -10.87 -20.11 -2.87
CA LEU A 166 -11.75 -21.26 -2.62
C LEU A 166 -11.58 -21.81 -1.21
N VAL A 167 -10.34 -21.96 -0.74
CA VAL A 167 -10.04 -22.40 0.64
C VAL A 167 -10.59 -21.39 1.64
N ARG A 168 -10.26 -20.10 1.45
CA ARG A 168 -10.74 -19.04 2.36
C ARG A 168 -12.26 -18.91 2.40
N ARG A 169 -12.94 -19.15 1.26
CA ARG A 169 -14.40 -19.21 1.23
C ARG A 169 -14.93 -20.28 2.19
N LEU A 170 -14.37 -21.49 2.18
CA LEU A 170 -14.82 -22.57 3.05
C LEU A 170 -14.56 -22.25 4.53
N GLU A 171 -13.39 -21.68 4.84
CA GLU A 171 -13.05 -21.23 6.20
C GLU A 171 -14.06 -20.20 6.73
N LEU A 172 -14.35 -19.16 5.94
CA LEU A 172 -15.28 -18.10 6.34
C LEU A 172 -16.72 -18.60 6.48
N LEU A 173 -17.17 -19.50 5.60
CA LEU A 173 -18.50 -20.10 5.74
C LEU A 173 -18.60 -20.97 7.01
N GLY A 174 -17.51 -21.64 7.40
CA GLY A 174 -17.42 -22.32 8.69
C GLY A 174 -17.52 -21.38 9.89
N GLU A 175 -16.95 -20.17 9.80
CA GLU A 175 -17.11 -19.15 10.85
C GLU A 175 -18.55 -18.60 10.95
N VAL A 176 -19.23 -18.43 9.82
CA VAL A 176 -20.67 -18.06 9.81
C VAL A 176 -21.51 -19.14 10.48
N GLU A 177 -21.24 -20.41 10.18
CA GLU A 177 -21.90 -21.55 10.83
C GLU A 177 -21.63 -21.57 12.33
N ARG A 178 -20.37 -21.35 12.75
CA ARG A 178 -19.99 -21.26 14.16
C ARG A 178 -20.73 -20.12 14.88
N LEU A 179 -20.85 -18.97 14.22
CA LEU A 179 -21.59 -17.82 14.75
C LEU A 179 -23.08 -18.12 14.91
N ALA A 180 -23.71 -18.73 13.91
CA ALA A 180 -25.12 -19.15 13.96
C ALA A 180 -25.43 -20.10 15.12
N ARG A 181 -24.56 -21.11 15.34
CA ARG A 181 -24.66 -22.03 16.48
C ARG A 181 -24.55 -21.30 17.81
N SER A 182 -23.64 -20.33 17.91
CA SER A 182 -23.47 -19.53 19.15
C SER A 182 -24.70 -18.69 19.49
N LEU A 183 -25.49 -18.30 18.48
CA LEU A 183 -26.76 -17.57 18.61
C LEU A 183 -27.99 -18.49 18.70
N GLN A 184 -27.79 -19.81 18.71
CA GLN A 184 -28.86 -20.83 18.81
C GLN A 184 -29.90 -20.75 17.66
N LEU A 185 -29.45 -20.40 16.46
CA LEU A 185 -30.31 -20.37 15.27
C LEU A 185 -30.48 -21.78 14.66
N PRO A 186 -31.61 -22.07 13.98
CA PRO A 186 -31.85 -23.36 13.35
C PRO A 186 -30.85 -23.64 12.21
N GLU A 187 -30.27 -24.84 12.16
CA GLU A 187 -29.26 -25.25 11.16
C GLU A 187 -29.84 -25.59 9.78
N ASP A 188 -30.91 -24.93 9.33
CA ASP A 188 -31.74 -25.46 8.25
C ASP A 188 -31.21 -25.22 6.82
N VAL A 189 -30.06 -24.55 6.65
CA VAL A 189 -29.47 -24.33 5.33
C VAL A 189 -27.94 -24.31 5.41
N GLY A 190 -27.27 -25.08 4.53
CA GLY A 190 -25.83 -24.93 4.34
C GLY A 190 -25.50 -23.49 3.93
N TYR A 191 -24.58 -22.85 4.66
CA TYR A 191 -24.18 -21.48 4.35
C TYR A 191 -23.44 -21.44 3.01
N THR A 192 -24.00 -20.68 2.08
CA THR A 192 -23.39 -20.27 0.82
C THR A 192 -22.97 -18.81 0.94
N CYS A 193 -22.15 -18.29 0.03
CA CYS A 193 -21.81 -16.87 0.07
C CYS A 193 -23.05 -15.96 -0.08
N GLU A 194 -24.09 -16.43 -0.76
CA GLU A 194 -25.35 -15.72 -0.91
C GLU A 194 -26.14 -15.74 0.41
N THR A 195 -26.33 -16.92 1.01
CA THR A 195 -27.09 -17.04 2.27
C THR A 195 -26.38 -16.42 3.46
N ALA A 196 -25.05 -16.45 3.49
CA ALA A 196 -24.24 -15.77 4.50
C ALA A 196 -24.37 -14.23 4.45
N GLY A 197 -24.76 -13.64 3.31
CA GLY A 197 -25.02 -12.20 3.23
C GLY A 197 -26.35 -11.77 3.86
N TYR A 198 -27.29 -12.70 4.04
CA TYR A 198 -28.56 -12.46 4.74
C TYR A 198 -28.47 -12.72 6.25
N PHE A 199 -27.43 -13.42 6.69
CA PHE A 199 -27.11 -13.68 8.09
C PHE A 199 -26.51 -12.43 8.75
#